data_AF-A0A6I8Q0P3-F1
#
_entry.id   AF-A0A6I8Q0P3-F1
#
_cell.length_a   1.000
_cell.length_b   1.000
_cell.length_c   1.000
_cell.angle_alpha   90.00
_cell.angle_beta   90.00
_cell.angle_gamma   90.00
#
_symmetry.space_group_name_H-M   'P 1'
#
loop_
_entity.id
_entity.type
_entity.pdbx_description
1 polymer ?
#
loop_
_entity_poly.entity_id
_entity_poly.type
_entity_poly.pdbx_seq_one_letter_code
_entity_poly.pdbx_strand_id
1 'polypeptide(L)'
;MHSICSKASLIMTALGWLALPLALSLLSWPASVLTSPPPALSHDSALQQQLAQEVTCSSGKPTRSSDSLFLGSGDEQHLLHMEFQFSELTSNQSSFDFRTYDPDGIIFYGDVGKGNWFVLGLREGKLEVQMNNANGQMLLSKWGPHISDGTWRKVTVDSGTNTIEVRVDGELVVKLIHHVSPQPSAQVPSQLSIVVGNLPAGSDNQLIKPIQPALDGCMRNWAWVKKDARVLEEALNTDENRRCFEQESPGSFFPSNGYVVFKPEMLHTIDIETWGLSVKLLFRVVENGGILLVLRDGSKVSALTVALDCQKKALTMALGGNLMHSESLPEHVCAGHWEFRELHIKTSEINGNQTKYTVLWDVKPADLKALKDVWLDPAAQLFVGGIPDNSPDYEPYFSGCLKLTVQGRAVSLDLAQYKHPHVRTHSCPQGTEIKPCSWVEP
;
A
#
# COMPACT_ATOMS: atom_id res chain seq x y z
N MET A 1 20.75 -25.18 -48.70
CA MET A 1 19.90 -25.85 -49.71
C MET A 1 18.49 -25.31 -49.51
N HIS A 2 18.09 -24.23 -50.21
CA HIS A 2 17.30 -24.24 -51.47
C HIS A 2 16.03 -25.09 -51.33
N SER A 3 14.79 -24.67 -51.62
CA SER A 3 14.21 -23.72 -52.59
C SER A 3 12.72 -23.55 -52.19
N ILE A 4 12.08 -22.37 -52.11
CA ILE A 4 11.45 -21.54 -53.17
C ILE A 4 10.55 -22.31 -54.17
N CYS A 5 9.26 -21.92 -54.22
CA CYS A 5 8.39 -21.81 -55.41
C CYS A 5 7.13 -21.02 -54.96
N SER A 6 6.85 -19.75 -55.28
CA SER A 6 6.77 -18.95 -56.53
C SER A 6 5.46 -19.09 -57.32
N LYS A 7 4.62 -18.04 -57.21
CA LYS A 7 3.89 -17.24 -58.22
C LYS A 7 3.25 -17.90 -59.47
N ALA A 8 1.99 -17.51 -59.71
CA ALA A 8 1.40 -16.95 -60.96
C ALA A 8 -0.01 -16.41 -60.61
N SER A 9 -0.53 -15.20 -60.88
CA SER A 9 -0.30 -14.11 -61.85
C SER A 9 -0.78 -14.39 -63.28
N LEU A 10 -1.94 -13.82 -63.68
CA LEU A 10 -2.17 -12.85 -64.79
C LEU A 10 -3.56 -12.95 -65.51
N ILE A 11 -4.27 -11.81 -65.51
CA ILE A 11 -4.80 -11.00 -66.66
C ILE A 11 -6.10 -11.39 -67.41
N MET A 12 -7.04 -10.41 -67.48
CA MET A 12 -7.47 -9.65 -68.69
C MET A 12 -8.46 -8.52 -68.30
N THR A 13 -8.08 -7.22 -68.37
CA THR A 13 -8.36 -6.18 -69.42
C THR A 13 -9.77 -5.56 -69.40
N ALA A 14 -10.06 -4.27 -69.69
CA ALA A 14 -9.33 -3.03 -69.99
C ALA A 14 -10.34 -1.85 -70.23
N LEU A 15 -9.80 -0.62 -70.43
CA LEU A 15 -10.32 0.63 -71.07
C LEU A 15 -10.85 1.74 -70.13
N GLY A 16 -10.47 3.03 -70.23
CA GLY A 16 -9.61 3.83 -71.14
C GLY A 16 -9.17 5.16 -70.43
N TRP A 17 -7.95 5.72 -70.65
CA TRP A 17 -7.50 6.70 -71.70
C TRP A 17 -8.06 8.13 -71.47
N LEU A 18 -7.34 9.28 -71.46
CA LEU A 18 -6.05 9.80 -72.00
C LEU A 18 -5.74 11.18 -71.30
N ALA A 19 -4.49 11.52 -70.90
CA ALA A 19 -3.49 12.42 -71.55
C ALA A 19 -3.88 13.94 -71.63
N LEU A 20 -3.07 15.00 -71.47
CA LEU A 20 -1.62 15.32 -71.30
C LEU A 20 -1.50 16.85 -70.86
N PRO A 21 -0.40 17.64 -70.96
CA PRO A 21 0.22 18.44 -69.88
C PRO A 21 0.49 19.94 -70.26
N LEU A 22 1.54 20.58 -69.67
CA LEU A 22 2.27 21.86 -70.00
C LEU A 22 2.11 22.95 -68.90
N ALA A 23 3.04 23.88 -68.58
CA ALA A 23 4.45 24.16 -68.86
C ALA A 23 4.84 25.49 -68.16
N LEU A 24 6.14 25.67 -67.81
CA LEU A 24 7.00 26.88 -67.86
C LEU A 24 6.44 28.28 -67.43
N SER A 25 6.91 28.91 -66.34
CA SER A 25 8.14 29.75 -66.15
C SER A 25 7.98 31.27 -66.42
N LEU A 26 8.49 32.10 -65.48
CA LEU A 26 9.29 33.36 -65.63
C LEU A 26 8.84 34.60 -64.81
N LEU A 27 9.70 34.96 -63.85
CA LEU A 27 10.24 36.28 -63.45
C LEU A 27 9.45 37.59 -63.71
N SER A 28 9.30 38.41 -62.64
CA SER A 28 9.78 39.82 -62.61
C SER A 28 9.62 40.47 -61.22
N TRP A 29 10.65 41.21 -60.80
CA TRP A 29 10.67 42.21 -59.71
C TRP A 29 10.75 43.61 -60.37
N PRO A 30 10.26 44.70 -59.75
CA PRO A 30 11.16 45.54 -58.91
C PRO A 30 10.53 46.37 -57.76
N ALA A 31 11.40 46.73 -56.81
CA ALA A 31 11.57 47.98 -56.05
C ALA A 31 10.38 48.77 -55.40
N SER A 32 10.43 48.74 -54.06
CA SER A 32 10.13 49.69 -52.96
C SER A 32 9.72 51.16 -53.21
N VAL A 33 8.74 51.66 -52.41
CA VAL A 33 8.67 53.05 -51.87
C VAL A 33 7.99 53.04 -50.48
N LEU A 34 8.56 53.80 -49.52
CA LEU A 34 8.06 54.12 -48.17
C LEU A 34 6.99 55.23 -48.17
N THR A 35 6.02 55.15 -47.25
CA THR A 35 5.37 56.32 -46.60
C THR A 35 4.89 55.97 -45.17
N SER A 36 5.08 56.88 -44.22
CA SER A 36 4.75 56.82 -42.76
C SER A 36 3.52 57.71 -42.39
N PRO A 37 3.19 57.97 -41.09
CA PRO A 37 2.14 57.40 -40.19
C PRO A 37 0.99 58.43 -39.86
N PRO A 38 0.19 58.46 -38.74
CA PRO A 38 -0.17 57.59 -37.57
C PRO A 38 -1.75 57.49 -37.40
N PRO A 39 -2.46 57.34 -36.23
CA PRO A 39 -2.12 57.11 -34.82
C PRO A 39 -2.93 56.00 -34.06
N ALA A 40 -2.56 55.85 -32.78
CA ALA A 40 -3.09 54.94 -31.78
C ALA A 40 -4.55 55.19 -31.37
N LEU A 41 -5.25 54.11 -31.02
CA LEU A 41 -6.41 54.09 -30.13
C LEU A 41 -6.41 52.76 -29.35
N SER A 42 -6.35 52.91 -28.04
CA SER A 42 -6.46 51.89 -26.98
C SER A 42 -7.85 51.27 -26.91
N HIS A 43 -7.94 49.96 -26.68
CA HIS A 43 -9.12 49.35 -26.02
C HIS A 43 -8.74 48.13 -25.18
N ASP A 44 -8.96 48.31 -23.87
CA ASP A 44 -9.48 47.38 -22.86
C ASP A 44 -8.74 46.07 -22.55
N SER A 45 -7.76 46.21 -21.66
CA SER A 45 -7.11 45.16 -20.87
C SER A 45 -7.95 44.59 -19.72
N ALA A 46 -9.28 44.55 -19.82
CA ALA A 46 -10.16 44.10 -18.73
C ALA A 46 -10.91 42.78 -19.02
N LEU A 47 -10.98 42.33 -20.28
CA LEU A 47 -11.74 41.12 -20.67
C LEU A 47 -10.88 39.86 -20.83
N GLN A 48 -9.55 39.98 -20.83
CA GLN A 48 -8.62 38.83 -20.88
C GLN A 48 -8.08 38.38 -19.51
N GLN A 49 -8.39 39.11 -18.43
CA GLN A 49 -8.03 38.71 -17.06
C GLN A 49 -9.13 37.91 -16.33
N GLN A 50 -10.28 37.65 -16.97
CA GLN A 50 -11.43 36.97 -16.35
C GLN A 50 -11.68 35.54 -16.87
N LEU A 51 -10.81 35.00 -17.75
CA LEU A 51 -10.95 33.66 -18.32
C LEU A 51 -9.74 32.72 -18.05
N ALA A 52 -8.86 33.12 -17.14
CA ALA A 52 -7.80 32.26 -16.60
C ALA A 52 -8.07 31.95 -15.12
N GLN A 53 -9.25 31.39 -14.82
CA GLN A 53 -9.37 30.56 -13.62
C GLN A 53 -8.89 29.17 -14.03
N GLU A 54 -7.61 28.89 -13.75
CA GLU A 54 -7.15 27.51 -13.66
C GLU A 54 -8.04 26.80 -12.65
N VAL A 55 -8.97 25.98 -13.13
CA VAL A 55 -9.67 25.02 -12.28
C VAL A 55 -8.60 23.98 -11.90
N THR A 56 -7.88 24.29 -10.84
CA THR A 56 -6.95 23.37 -10.19
C THR A 56 -7.78 22.34 -9.45
N CYS A 57 -8.07 21.22 -10.11
CA CYS A 57 -8.64 20.06 -9.47
C CYS A 57 -7.58 19.41 -8.57
N SER A 58 -7.47 19.86 -7.32
CA SER A 58 -6.68 19.17 -6.31
C SER A 58 -7.41 17.88 -5.89
N SER A 59 -6.70 16.75 -5.84
CA SER A 59 -7.22 15.55 -5.15
C SER A 59 -7.59 15.96 -3.73
N GLY A 60 -8.88 15.87 -3.37
CA GLY A 60 -9.31 16.12 -2.00
C GLY A 60 -8.68 15.09 -1.06
N LYS A 61 -8.46 15.50 0.20
CA LYS A 61 -7.97 14.61 1.25
C LYS A 61 -8.90 13.38 1.35
N PRO A 62 -8.35 12.16 1.46
CA PRO A 62 -9.17 10.97 1.60
C PRO A 62 -10.09 11.06 2.82
N THR A 63 -11.33 10.64 2.64
CA THR A 63 -12.32 10.63 3.74
C THR A 63 -12.18 9.33 4.53
N ARG A 64 -12.11 9.47 5.86
CA ARG A 64 -12.15 8.37 6.82
C ARG A 64 -13.61 8.12 7.22
N SER A 65 -14.05 6.87 7.21
CA SER A 65 -15.39 6.49 7.64
C SER A 65 -15.54 6.65 9.16
N SER A 66 -16.74 7.04 9.59
CA SER A 66 -17.09 7.17 11.00
C SER A 66 -17.53 5.87 11.68
N ASP A 67 -17.70 4.79 10.91
CA ASP A 67 -18.35 3.54 11.35
C ASP A 67 -17.54 2.27 11.03
N SER A 68 -16.36 2.41 10.41
CA SER A 68 -15.49 1.28 10.05
C SER A 68 -14.14 1.34 10.77
N LEU A 69 -13.89 0.28 11.53
CA LEU A 69 -12.69 0.11 12.33
C LEU A 69 -11.60 -0.60 11.53
N PHE A 70 -10.41 -0.01 11.53
CA PHE A 70 -9.18 -0.62 11.06
C PHE A 70 -8.62 -1.54 12.14
N LEU A 71 -8.40 -2.81 11.78
CA LEU A 71 -7.99 -3.85 12.71
C LEU A 71 -6.54 -3.68 13.22
N GLY A 72 -5.72 -2.93 12.48
CA GLY A 72 -4.31 -2.69 12.82
C GLY A 72 -3.37 -3.67 12.13
N SER A 73 -2.08 -3.35 12.10
CA SER A 73 -1.11 -4.12 11.32
C SER A 73 -0.04 -4.86 12.13
N GLY A 74 -0.10 -4.86 13.47
CA GLY A 74 0.73 -5.79 14.27
C GLY A 74 1.29 -5.24 15.58
N ASP A 75 0.48 -4.49 16.33
CA ASP A 75 0.87 -4.05 17.66
C ASP A 75 0.24 -4.94 18.74
N GLU A 76 1.09 -5.65 19.48
CA GLU A 76 0.67 -6.45 20.63
C GLU A 76 0.22 -5.58 21.83
N GLN A 77 0.56 -4.28 21.86
CA GLN A 77 0.18 -3.38 22.95
C GLN A 77 -1.23 -2.80 22.78
N HIS A 78 -1.75 -2.79 21.55
CA HIS A 78 -3.06 -2.22 21.24
C HIS A 78 -3.99 -3.26 20.59
N LEU A 79 -4.01 -4.45 21.19
CA LEU A 79 -4.91 -5.54 20.80
C LEU A 79 -6.37 -5.18 21.11
N LEU A 80 -7.24 -5.47 20.15
CA LEU A 80 -8.69 -5.32 20.30
C LEU A 80 -9.24 -6.53 21.05
N HIS A 81 -9.02 -6.54 22.37
CA HIS A 81 -9.36 -7.65 23.26
C HIS A 81 -10.69 -7.39 23.99
N MET A 82 -11.63 -8.33 23.87
CA MET A 82 -12.92 -8.32 24.54
C MET A 82 -13.05 -9.55 25.45
N GLU A 83 -13.62 -9.37 26.63
CA GLU A 83 -13.91 -10.45 27.57
C GLU A 83 -15.40 -10.49 27.90
N PHE A 84 -15.97 -11.70 27.89
CA PHE A 84 -17.38 -11.94 28.21
C PHE A 84 -17.54 -13.05 29.23
N GLN A 85 -18.48 -12.90 30.16
CA GLN A 85 -18.84 -13.97 31.10
C GLN A 85 -19.78 -14.96 30.42
N PHE A 86 -19.42 -16.25 30.42
CA PHE A 86 -20.24 -17.30 29.78
C PHE A 86 -21.65 -17.38 30.36
N SER A 87 -21.79 -17.15 31.67
CA SER A 87 -23.09 -17.15 32.38
C SER A 87 -24.07 -16.08 31.88
N GLU A 88 -23.58 -15.05 31.20
CA GLU A 88 -24.40 -13.93 30.74
C GLU A 88 -24.72 -13.99 29.24
N LEU A 89 -24.12 -14.93 28.50
CA LEU A 89 -24.30 -15.04 27.06
C LEU A 89 -25.71 -15.55 26.72
N THR A 90 -26.36 -14.88 25.78
CA THR A 90 -27.68 -15.28 25.25
C THR A 90 -27.58 -15.81 23.82
N SER A 91 -26.38 -15.78 23.23
CA SER A 91 -26.11 -16.21 21.88
C SER A 91 -24.66 -16.67 21.75
N ASN A 92 -24.47 -17.68 20.90
CA ASN A 92 -23.15 -18.20 20.52
C ASN A 92 -22.72 -17.71 19.12
N GLN A 93 -23.46 -16.75 18.58
CA GLN A 93 -23.25 -16.24 17.23
C GLN A 93 -22.51 -14.91 17.29
N SER A 94 -21.50 -14.78 16.44
CA SER A 94 -20.83 -13.51 16.17
C SER A 94 -20.95 -13.18 14.68
N SER A 95 -21.22 -11.92 14.35
CA SER A 95 -21.32 -11.46 12.96
C SER A 95 -20.70 -10.10 12.78
N PHE A 96 -20.14 -9.83 11.61
CA PHE A 96 -19.55 -8.54 11.26
C PHE A 96 -19.45 -8.40 9.74
N ASP A 97 -19.42 -7.17 9.25
CA ASP A 97 -19.04 -6.88 7.88
C ASP A 97 -17.52 -6.68 7.83
N PHE A 98 -16.87 -7.29 6.85
CA PHE A 98 -15.42 -7.35 6.73
C PHE A 98 -14.97 -7.03 5.30
N ARG A 99 -13.88 -6.30 5.15
CA ARG A 99 -13.26 -5.97 3.86
C ARG A 99 -11.74 -5.93 4.01
N THR A 100 -11.00 -6.50 3.06
CA THR A 100 -9.53 -6.47 3.05
C THR A 100 -8.97 -6.65 1.64
N TYR A 101 -7.72 -6.21 1.43
CA TYR A 101 -6.86 -6.62 0.32
C TYR A 101 -5.71 -7.54 0.77
N ASP A 102 -5.61 -7.79 2.07
CA ASP A 102 -4.60 -8.63 2.70
C ASP A 102 -4.99 -10.11 2.51
N PRO A 103 -4.15 -10.91 1.83
CA PRO A 103 -4.46 -12.31 1.59
C PRO A 103 -4.23 -13.20 2.83
N ASP A 104 -3.49 -12.74 3.84
CA ASP A 104 -3.01 -13.57 4.94
C ASP A 104 -3.05 -12.81 6.27
N GLY A 105 -3.91 -13.24 7.20
CA GLY A 105 -4.06 -12.54 8.48
C GLY A 105 -5.16 -13.14 9.35
N ILE A 106 -5.19 -12.83 10.64
CA ILE A 106 -6.24 -13.28 11.56
C ILE A 106 -7.37 -12.26 11.63
N ILE A 107 -8.60 -12.73 11.37
CA ILE A 107 -9.80 -11.91 11.53
C ILE A 107 -10.14 -11.84 13.03
N PHE A 108 -10.20 -12.98 13.72
CA PHE A 108 -10.26 -13.02 15.17
C PHE A 108 -9.74 -14.35 15.75
N TYR A 109 -9.25 -14.26 16.98
CA TYR A 109 -8.93 -15.36 17.87
C TYR A 109 -9.94 -15.40 19.02
N GLY A 110 -10.47 -16.58 19.34
CA GLY A 110 -11.36 -16.80 20.46
C GLY A 110 -10.78 -17.84 21.43
N ASP A 111 -10.71 -17.51 22.70
CA ASP A 111 -10.29 -18.41 23.78
C ASP A 111 -11.47 -18.68 24.71
N VAL A 112 -11.81 -19.97 24.84
CA VAL A 112 -12.89 -20.43 25.72
C VAL A 112 -12.34 -21.09 26.99
N GLY A 113 -11.07 -20.84 27.31
CA GLY A 113 -10.37 -21.34 28.48
C GLY A 113 -9.95 -22.80 28.38
N LYS A 114 -9.11 -23.23 29.34
CA LYS A 114 -8.59 -24.60 29.46
C LYS A 114 -7.83 -25.10 28.21
N GLY A 115 -7.18 -24.16 27.51
CA GLY A 115 -6.44 -24.45 26.28
C GLY A 115 -7.34 -24.67 25.06
N ASN A 116 -8.64 -24.44 25.16
CA ASN A 116 -9.54 -24.52 24.01
C ASN A 116 -9.59 -23.16 23.31
N TRP A 117 -9.30 -23.14 22.02
CA TRP A 117 -9.24 -21.91 21.25
C TRP A 117 -9.71 -22.13 19.80
N PHE A 118 -10.08 -21.03 19.16
CA PHE A 118 -10.57 -20.97 17.80
C PHE A 118 -9.96 -19.76 17.08
N VAL A 119 -9.54 -19.94 15.84
CA VAL A 119 -9.03 -18.89 14.96
C VAL A 119 -9.84 -18.90 13.69
N LEU A 120 -10.32 -17.73 13.29
CA LEU A 120 -10.74 -17.46 11.93
C LEU A 120 -9.76 -16.46 11.31
N GLY A 121 -9.17 -16.83 10.19
CA GLY A 121 -8.24 -16.00 9.44
C GLY A 121 -8.36 -16.18 7.94
N LEU A 122 -7.41 -15.60 7.22
CA LEU A 122 -7.25 -15.72 5.78
C LEU A 122 -5.91 -16.37 5.46
N ARG A 123 -5.91 -17.19 4.41
CA ARG A 123 -4.68 -17.66 3.77
C ARG A 123 -4.86 -17.66 2.27
N GLU A 124 -3.98 -16.98 1.55
CA GLU A 124 -4.11 -16.78 0.10
C GLU A 124 -5.50 -16.24 -0.29
N GLY A 125 -6.03 -15.34 0.55
CA GLY A 125 -7.31 -14.67 0.40
C GLY A 125 -8.56 -15.52 0.61
N LYS A 126 -8.41 -16.76 1.12
CA LYS A 126 -9.52 -17.67 1.45
C LYS A 126 -9.56 -17.94 2.94
N LEU A 127 -10.70 -18.40 3.46
CA LEU A 127 -10.85 -18.66 4.88
C LEU A 127 -9.89 -19.76 5.37
N GLU A 128 -9.28 -19.51 6.52
CA GLU A 128 -8.58 -20.50 7.33
C GLU A 128 -9.22 -20.57 8.72
N VAL A 129 -9.51 -21.79 9.18
CA VAL A 129 -9.95 -22.07 10.54
C VAL A 129 -8.94 -22.97 11.21
N GLN A 130 -8.50 -22.58 12.40
CA GLN A 130 -7.71 -23.44 13.29
C GLN A 130 -8.43 -23.52 14.62
N MET A 131 -8.47 -24.70 15.24
CA MET A 131 -9.00 -24.83 16.59
C MET A 131 -8.27 -25.90 17.37
N ASN A 132 -8.27 -25.73 18.68
CA ASN A 132 -7.94 -26.76 19.64
C ASN A 132 -9.11 -26.92 20.59
N ASN A 133 -9.53 -28.15 20.84
CA ASN A 133 -10.51 -28.45 21.85
C ASN A 133 -10.16 -29.75 22.60
N ALA A 134 -11.00 -30.13 23.57
CA ALA A 134 -10.81 -31.36 24.35
C ALA A 134 -10.71 -32.66 23.52
N ASN A 135 -11.15 -32.65 22.26
CA ASN A 135 -11.07 -33.80 21.34
C ASN A 135 -9.87 -33.74 20.40
N GLY A 136 -9.07 -32.66 20.45
CA GLY A 136 -7.88 -32.47 19.64
C GLY A 136 -7.90 -31.19 18.81
N GLN A 137 -6.96 -31.14 17.87
CA GLN A 137 -6.72 -30.01 16.99
C GLN A 137 -7.36 -30.22 15.61
N MET A 138 -7.85 -29.16 15.00
CA MET A 138 -8.42 -29.17 13.65
C MET A 138 -7.97 -27.96 12.85
N LEU A 139 -7.51 -28.19 11.62
CA LEU A 139 -7.09 -27.17 10.66
C LEU A 139 -7.90 -27.33 9.38
N LEU A 140 -8.47 -26.22 8.93
CA LEU A 140 -9.14 -26.07 7.67
C LEU A 140 -8.51 -24.88 6.95
N SER A 141 -7.77 -25.09 5.86
CA SER A 141 -6.96 -24.05 5.21
C SER A 141 -7.40 -23.80 3.77
N LYS A 142 -7.54 -22.53 3.38
CA LYS A 142 -7.87 -22.07 2.02
C LYS A 142 -9.26 -22.49 1.53
N TRP A 143 -10.29 -22.33 2.37
CA TRP A 143 -11.66 -22.71 2.07
C TRP A 143 -12.54 -21.56 1.59
N GLY A 144 -13.53 -21.90 0.76
CA GLY A 144 -14.51 -20.96 0.27
C GLY A 144 -14.04 -20.05 -0.87
N PRO A 145 -14.81 -18.99 -1.16
CA PRO A 145 -14.44 -17.99 -2.16
C PRO A 145 -13.23 -17.17 -1.70
N HIS A 146 -12.58 -16.52 -2.65
CA HIS A 146 -11.58 -15.50 -2.36
C HIS A 146 -12.30 -14.25 -1.84
N ILE A 147 -11.93 -13.77 -0.65
CA ILE A 147 -12.60 -12.64 0.04
C ILE A 147 -11.67 -11.46 0.35
N SER A 148 -10.39 -11.54 -0.03
CA SER A 148 -9.45 -10.41 0.02
C SER A 148 -9.50 -9.56 -1.26
N ASP A 149 -10.71 -9.28 -1.75
CA ASP A 149 -10.98 -8.59 -3.02
C ASP A 149 -11.29 -7.09 -2.85
N GLY A 150 -11.21 -6.56 -1.62
CA GLY A 150 -11.59 -5.18 -1.32
C GLY A 150 -13.09 -4.92 -1.31
N THR A 151 -13.93 -5.94 -1.27
CA THR A 151 -15.39 -5.80 -1.14
C THR A 151 -15.83 -6.05 0.29
N TRP A 152 -16.88 -5.34 0.74
CA TRP A 152 -17.52 -5.65 2.01
C TRP A 152 -18.27 -6.98 1.92
N ARG A 153 -17.99 -7.89 2.86
CA ARG A 153 -18.58 -9.22 2.99
C ARG A 153 -19.13 -9.39 4.39
N LYS A 154 -20.34 -9.94 4.52
CA LYS A 154 -20.90 -10.25 5.84
C LYS A 154 -20.44 -11.62 6.28
N VAL A 155 -19.68 -11.69 7.36
CA VAL A 155 -19.22 -12.95 7.96
C VAL A 155 -20.05 -13.24 9.20
N THR A 156 -20.46 -14.50 9.38
CA THR A 156 -21.17 -14.96 10.57
C THR A 156 -20.58 -16.27 11.03
N VAL A 157 -20.21 -16.34 12.31
CA VAL A 157 -19.72 -17.55 12.98
C VAL A 157 -20.72 -17.94 14.05
N ASP A 158 -21.21 -19.17 13.99
CA ASP A 158 -22.15 -19.72 14.96
C ASP A 158 -21.56 -20.97 15.61
N SER A 159 -21.23 -20.88 16.90
CA SER A 159 -20.78 -22.03 17.69
C SER A 159 -21.96 -22.71 18.37
N GLY A 160 -22.63 -23.58 17.62
CA GLY A 160 -23.62 -24.51 18.17
C GLY A 160 -22.98 -25.54 19.11
N THR A 161 -23.81 -26.38 19.73
CA THR A 161 -23.36 -27.35 20.76
C THR A 161 -22.30 -28.35 20.25
N ASN A 162 -22.47 -28.84 19.02
CA ASN A 162 -21.59 -29.84 18.40
C ASN A 162 -21.11 -29.41 17.01
N THR A 163 -21.38 -28.17 16.62
CA THR A 163 -21.10 -27.66 15.28
C THR A 163 -20.66 -26.22 15.30
N ILE A 164 -19.61 -25.91 14.56
CA ILE A 164 -19.22 -24.52 14.28
C ILE A 164 -19.49 -24.27 12.80
N GLU A 165 -20.31 -23.26 12.51
CA GLU A 165 -20.69 -22.88 11.15
C GLU A 165 -20.16 -21.48 10.83
N VAL A 166 -19.45 -21.34 9.72
CA VAL A 166 -19.02 -20.04 9.18
C VAL A 166 -19.76 -19.78 7.88
N ARG A 167 -20.46 -18.65 7.84
CA ARG A 167 -21.18 -18.15 6.66
C ARG A 167 -20.52 -16.88 6.13
N VAL A 168 -20.48 -16.76 4.81
CA VAL A 168 -20.07 -15.54 4.09
C VAL A 168 -21.23 -15.13 3.19
N ASP A 169 -21.70 -13.89 3.34
CA ASP A 169 -22.86 -13.34 2.63
C ASP A 169 -24.12 -14.22 2.76
N GLY A 170 -24.26 -14.91 3.89
CA GLY A 170 -25.36 -15.82 4.20
C GLY A 170 -25.16 -17.26 3.71
N GLU A 171 -24.18 -17.54 2.85
CA GLU A 171 -23.88 -18.89 2.36
C GLU A 171 -23.00 -19.65 3.36
N LEU A 172 -23.33 -20.92 3.62
CA LEU A 172 -22.52 -21.78 4.48
C LEU A 172 -21.23 -22.20 3.78
N VAL A 173 -20.10 -21.69 4.26
CA VAL A 173 -18.77 -21.96 3.68
C VAL A 173 -18.02 -23.04 4.46
N VAL A 174 -18.13 -23.00 5.80
CA VAL A 174 -17.47 -23.96 6.68
C VAL A 174 -18.48 -24.53 7.65
N LYS A 175 -18.48 -25.85 7.82
CA LYS A 175 -19.21 -26.56 8.87
C LYS A 175 -18.30 -27.59 9.52
N LEU A 176 -17.93 -27.34 10.77
CA LEU A 176 -17.07 -28.21 11.56
C LEU A 176 -17.95 -28.95 12.55
N ILE A 177 -17.82 -30.27 12.60
CA ILE A 177 -18.55 -31.12 13.53
C ILE A 177 -17.55 -31.61 14.57
N HIS A 178 -17.85 -31.37 15.85
CA HIS A 178 -17.04 -31.83 16.96
C HIS A 178 -17.92 -32.52 17.99
N HIS A 179 -17.45 -33.66 18.51
CA HIS A 179 -18.19 -34.41 19.53
C HIS A 179 -17.80 -33.88 20.91
N VAL A 180 -18.64 -33.12 21.59
CA VAL A 180 -18.39 -32.81 22.99
C VAL A 180 -18.61 -34.09 23.79
N SER A 181 -17.52 -34.75 24.22
CA SER A 181 -17.62 -35.89 25.13
C SER A 181 -18.24 -35.39 26.45
N PRO A 182 -19.30 -36.04 26.98
CA PRO A 182 -19.89 -35.67 28.26
C PRO A 182 -18.92 -36.05 29.39
N GLN A 183 -17.89 -35.24 29.62
CA GLN A 183 -17.04 -35.40 30.78
C GLN A 183 -17.78 -34.94 32.04
N PRO A 184 -17.91 -35.79 33.09
CA PRO A 184 -18.71 -35.48 34.28
C PRO A 184 -18.17 -34.37 35.20
N SER A 185 -17.08 -33.66 34.86
CA SER A 185 -16.49 -32.64 35.75
C SER A 185 -15.84 -31.45 35.04
N ALA A 186 -16.17 -31.17 33.78
CA ALA A 186 -15.66 -29.96 33.15
C ALA A 186 -16.41 -28.74 33.71
N GLN A 187 -15.85 -28.06 34.72
CA GLN A 187 -16.28 -26.72 35.10
C GLN A 187 -16.45 -25.91 33.81
N VAL A 188 -17.64 -25.36 33.57
CA VAL A 188 -17.87 -24.48 32.44
C VAL A 188 -16.85 -23.35 32.55
N PRO A 189 -16.09 -23.05 31.49
CA PRO A 189 -15.16 -21.92 31.53
C PRO A 189 -15.90 -20.66 31.98
N SER A 190 -15.27 -19.84 32.83
CA SER A 190 -15.92 -18.64 33.35
C SER A 190 -16.03 -17.55 32.29
N GLN A 191 -15.02 -17.43 31.43
CA GLN A 191 -14.87 -16.33 30.50
C GLN A 191 -14.58 -16.79 29.07
N LEU A 192 -15.16 -16.08 28.12
CA LEU A 192 -14.85 -16.07 26.70
C LEU A 192 -13.99 -14.84 26.40
N SER A 193 -12.80 -15.04 25.85
CA SER A 193 -11.95 -13.97 25.33
C SER A 193 -12.00 -13.95 23.81
N ILE A 194 -12.12 -12.77 23.21
CA ILE A 194 -12.05 -12.56 21.76
C ILE A 194 -11.03 -11.46 21.48
N VAL A 195 -10.04 -11.77 20.65
CA VAL A 195 -9.06 -10.81 20.12
C VAL A 195 -9.32 -10.63 18.63
N VAL A 196 -9.53 -9.40 18.18
CA VAL A 196 -9.83 -9.10 16.77
C VAL A 196 -8.58 -8.59 16.05
N GLY A 197 -8.36 -9.07 14.82
CA GLY A 197 -7.32 -8.55 13.92
C GLY A 197 -5.89 -9.00 14.20
N ASN A 198 -5.67 -9.80 15.24
CA ASN A 198 -4.35 -10.25 15.68
C ASN A 198 -4.45 -11.45 16.65
N LEU A 199 -3.32 -11.95 17.15
CA LEU A 199 -3.24 -12.94 18.23
C LEU A 199 -2.92 -12.29 19.58
N PRO A 200 -3.35 -12.91 20.71
CA PRO A 200 -2.80 -12.58 22.02
C PRO A 200 -1.31 -12.90 22.08
N ALA A 201 -0.54 -12.03 22.75
CA ALA A 201 0.91 -12.19 22.90
C ALA A 201 1.28 -13.59 23.44
N GLY A 202 2.28 -14.22 22.81
CA GLY A 202 2.75 -15.56 23.18
C GLY A 202 1.87 -16.73 22.68
N SER A 203 0.86 -16.47 21.85
CA SER A 203 -0.03 -17.52 21.31
C SER A 203 0.39 -18.06 19.94
N ASP A 204 1.38 -17.46 19.28
CA ASP A 204 1.79 -17.83 17.91
C ASP A 204 2.20 -19.30 17.78
N ASN A 205 2.95 -19.81 18.77
CA ASN A 205 3.44 -21.18 18.80
C ASN A 205 2.34 -22.22 19.08
N GLN A 206 1.13 -21.77 19.43
CA GLN A 206 -0.01 -22.67 19.69
C GLN A 206 -0.74 -23.03 18.41
N LEU A 207 -0.59 -22.24 17.34
CA LEU A 207 -1.26 -22.50 16.06
C LEU A 207 -0.76 -23.81 15.44
N ILE A 208 -1.68 -24.55 14.83
CA ILE A 208 -1.37 -25.79 14.10
C ILE A 208 -0.48 -25.47 12.90
N LYS A 209 -0.78 -24.36 12.22
CA LYS A 209 -0.01 -23.84 11.11
C LYS A 209 0.22 -22.35 11.32
N PRO A 210 1.49 -21.88 11.35
CA PRO A 210 1.77 -20.45 11.47
C PRO A 210 1.07 -19.63 10.37
N ILE A 211 0.51 -18.50 10.76
CA ILE A 211 -0.14 -17.51 9.89
C ILE A 211 0.42 -16.15 10.29
N GLN A 212 0.51 -15.21 9.35
CA GLN A 212 0.80 -13.83 9.69
C GLN A 212 -0.33 -13.35 10.64
N PRO A 213 -0.05 -12.94 11.89
CA PRO A 213 -1.13 -12.68 12.84
C PRO A 213 -1.95 -11.45 12.48
N ALA A 214 -1.25 -10.34 12.22
CA ALA A 214 -1.90 -9.07 11.95
C ALA A 214 -2.52 -9.02 10.56
N LEU A 215 -3.71 -8.44 10.47
CA LEU A 215 -4.50 -8.36 9.25
C LEU A 215 -4.81 -6.91 8.88
N ASP A 216 -4.33 -6.44 7.72
CA ASP A 216 -4.76 -5.15 7.15
C ASP A 216 -6.20 -5.27 6.63
N GLY A 217 -7.16 -5.08 7.53
CA GLY A 217 -8.58 -5.19 7.23
C GLY A 217 -9.43 -4.17 7.96
N CYS A 218 -10.65 -4.01 7.43
CA CYS A 218 -11.68 -3.13 7.96
C CYS A 218 -12.87 -3.95 8.45
N MET A 219 -13.44 -3.55 9.58
CA MET A 219 -14.60 -4.18 10.18
C MET A 219 -15.66 -3.15 10.54
N ARG A 220 -16.94 -3.48 10.31
CA ARG A 220 -18.10 -2.66 10.76
C ARG A 220 -19.30 -3.54 11.05
N ASN A 221 -20.39 -2.95 11.53
CA ASN A 221 -21.66 -3.65 11.79
C ASN A 221 -21.47 -4.92 12.63
N TRP A 222 -20.55 -4.88 13.60
CA TRP A 222 -20.22 -6.04 14.42
C TRP A 222 -21.32 -6.33 15.46
N ALA A 223 -21.49 -7.60 15.74
CA ALA A 223 -22.29 -8.11 16.85
C ALA A 223 -21.56 -9.35 17.38
N TRP A 224 -20.85 -9.20 18.50
CA TRP A 224 -20.10 -10.27 19.13
C TRP A 224 -20.95 -10.90 20.23
N VAL A 225 -21.36 -12.15 20.05
CA VAL A 225 -22.18 -12.92 21.03
C VAL A 225 -23.40 -12.16 21.60
N LYS A 226 -23.96 -11.23 20.80
CA LYS A 226 -25.02 -10.27 21.19
C LYS A 226 -24.73 -9.50 22.48
N LYS A 227 -23.45 -9.20 22.73
CA LYS A 227 -22.99 -8.35 23.82
C LYS A 227 -22.39 -7.06 23.26
N ASP A 228 -22.31 -6.07 24.15
CA ASP A 228 -21.69 -4.79 23.86
C ASP A 228 -20.18 -4.97 23.62
N ALA A 229 -19.65 -4.29 22.60
CA ALA A 229 -18.26 -4.37 22.15
C ALA A 229 -17.56 -3.01 22.30
N ARG A 230 -17.71 -2.38 23.48
CA ARG A 230 -17.20 -1.04 23.81
C ARG A 230 -15.74 -0.81 23.44
N VAL A 231 -14.88 -1.83 23.57
CA VAL A 231 -13.46 -1.75 23.20
C VAL A 231 -13.28 -1.35 21.73
N LEU A 232 -14.12 -1.88 20.83
CA LEU A 232 -14.09 -1.56 19.41
C LEU A 232 -14.60 -0.15 19.13
N GLU A 233 -15.67 0.26 19.83
CA GLU A 233 -16.22 1.61 19.73
C GLU A 233 -15.26 2.67 20.26
N GLU A 234 -14.60 2.40 21.38
CA GLU A 234 -13.59 3.29 21.97
C GLU A 234 -12.38 3.43 21.05
N ALA A 235 -11.89 2.33 20.48
CA ALA A 235 -10.80 2.37 19.49
C ALA A 235 -11.19 3.19 18.24
N LEU A 236 -12.44 3.09 17.76
CA LEU A 236 -12.93 3.85 16.60
C LEU A 236 -13.06 5.37 16.88
N ASN A 237 -13.37 5.72 18.14
CA ASN A 237 -13.67 7.09 18.54
C ASN A 237 -12.46 7.87 19.07
N THR A 238 -11.45 7.18 19.60
CA THR A 238 -10.27 7.82 20.23
C THR A 238 -9.12 8.07 19.25
N ASP A 239 -9.04 7.32 18.14
CA ASP A 239 -7.95 7.43 17.18
C ASP A 239 -8.46 7.46 15.74
N GLU A 240 -8.23 8.55 15.03
CA GLU A 240 -8.63 8.67 13.62
C GLU A 240 -7.88 7.70 12.71
N ASN A 241 -6.67 7.25 13.08
CA ASN A 241 -5.94 6.26 12.29
C ASN A 241 -6.54 4.85 12.39
N ARG A 242 -7.37 4.60 13.43
CA ARG A 242 -8.19 3.40 13.55
C ARG A 242 -9.44 3.45 12.68
N ARG A 243 -9.70 4.53 11.94
CA ARG A 243 -10.80 4.59 10.97
C ARG A 243 -10.34 4.16 9.59
N CYS A 244 -11.11 3.28 8.95
CA CYS A 244 -10.88 2.96 7.55
C CYS A 244 -11.21 4.10 6.60
N PHE A 245 -10.54 4.12 5.45
CA PHE A 245 -10.92 5.06 4.40
C PHE A 245 -12.17 4.55 3.69
N GLU A 246 -13.04 5.47 3.27
CA GLU A 246 -14.26 5.11 2.55
C GLU A 246 -13.92 4.34 1.25
N GLN A 247 -12.92 4.83 0.52
CA GLN A 247 -12.42 4.26 -0.72
C GLN A 247 -10.95 3.86 -0.60
N GLU A 248 -10.66 2.59 -0.85
CA GLU A 248 -9.33 1.99 -0.72
C GLU A 248 -8.98 1.19 -1.98
N SER A 249 -7.70 1.12 -2.30
CA SER A 249 -7.13 0.37 -3.42
C SER A 249 -5.90 -0.42 -2.96
N PRO A 250 -5.46 -1.44 -3.70
CA PRO A 250 -4.28 -2.22 -3.34
C PRO A 250 -2.99 -1.38 -3.28
N GLY A 251 -2.37 -1.32 -2.10
CA GLY A 251 -1.10 -0.65 -1.88
C GLY A 251 -0.82 -0.45 -0.40
N SER A 252 0.31 0.16 -0.05
CA SER A 252 0.67 0.38 1.34
C SER A 252 0.58 1.86 1.68
N PHE A 253 -0.05 2.19 2.80
CA PHE A 253 -0.24 3.56 3.27
C PHE A 253 0.53 3.83 4.55
N PHE A 254 1.28 4.92 4.55
CA PHE A 254 2.01 5.45 5.69
C PHE A 254 1.28 6.69 6.20
N PRO A 255 0.83 6.72 7.46
CA PRO A 255 0.32 7.93 8.10
C PRO A 255 1.47 8.87 8.52
N SER A 256 1.14 10.08 8.98
CA SER A 256 2.10 11.13 9.37
C SER A 256 3.02 10.83 10.56
N ASN A 257 2.92 9.66 11.18
CA ASN A 257 3.83 9.14 12.20
C ASN A 257 4.22 7.67 11.93
N GLY A 258 3.84 7.14 10.77
CA GLY A 258 4.00 5.75 10.42
C GLY A 258 5.38 5.49 9.86
N TYR A 259 6.02 4.44 10.35
CA TYR A 259 7.27 3.93 9.81
C TYR A 259 7.33 2.41 9.94
N VAL A 260 8.19 1.81 9.14
CA VAL A 260 8.53 0.39 9.22
C VAL A 260 10.03 0.21 9.23
N VAL A 261 10.50 -0.87 9.85
CA VAL A 261 11.92 -1.18 10.01
C VAL A 261 12.19 -2.57 9.45
N PHE A 262 13.14 -2.66 8.54
CA PHE A 262 13.69 -3.90 8.04
C PHE A 262 15.14 -4.04 8.45
N LYS A 263 15.58 -5.29 8.58
CA LYS A 263 17.00 -5.58 8.52
C LYS A 263 17.44 -5.66 7.06
N PRO A 264 18.52 -4.96 6.65
CA PRO A 264 19.04 -5.05 5.29
C PRO A 264 19.28 -6.49 4.86
N GLU A 265 19.76 -7.36 5.76
CA GLU A 265 20.05 -8.79 5.54
C GLU A 265 18.94 -9.56 4.83
N MET A 266 17.67 -9.21 5.07
CA MET A 266 16.49 -9.83 4.47
C MET A 266 16.28 -9.43 3.00
N LEU A 267 16.90 -8.34 2.56
CA LEU A 267 16.72 -7.70 1.26
C LEU A 267 17.92 -7.91 0.31
N HIS A 268 18.93 -8.71 0.70
CA HIS A 268 20.10 -8.96 -0.15
C HIS A 268 19.79 -9.92 -1.29
N THR A 269 20.52 -9.70 -2.40
CA THR A 269 20.70 -10.66 -3.49
C THR A 269 22.16 -11.12 -3.53
N ILE A 270 22.40 -12.30 -4.14
CA ILE A 270 23.60 -13.13 -4.00
C ILE A 270 24.88 -12.53 -4.64
N ASP A 271 24.81 -11.42 -5.39
CA ASP A 271 25.94 -10.92 -6.18
C ASP A 271 26.73 -9.80 -5.48
N ILE A 272 27.78 -10.19 -4.72
CA ILE A 272 28.61 -9.28 -3.90
C ILE A 272 29.75 -8.64 -4.72
N GLU A 273 30.11 -9.22 -5.86
CA GLU A 273 31.29 -8.85 -6.65
C GLU A 273 31.09 -7.56 -7.45
N THR A 274 29.85 -7.23 -7.86
CA THR A 274 29.48 -5.99 -8.58
C THR A 274 28.49 -5.14 -7.78
N TRP A 275 28.69 -5.10 -6.46
CA TRP A 275 27.71 -4.52 -5.54
C TRP A 275 27.36 -3.06 -5.89
N GLY A 276 26.06 -2.83 -6.04
CA GLY A 276 25.43 -1.52 -6.11
C GLY A 276 24.03 -1.60 -5.53
N LEU A 277 23.50 -0.50 -5.02
CA LEU A 277 22.17 -0.45 -4.43
C LEU A 277 21.14 -0.03 -5.48
N SER A 278 20.16 -0.90 -5.75
CA SER A 278 19.00 -0.56 -6.58
C SER A 278 17.75 -0.44 -5.71
N VAL A 279 17.10 0.72 -5.77
CA VAL A 279 15.85 1.00 -5.07
C VAL A 279 14.84 1.54 -6.09
N LYS A 280 13.64 0.97 -6.14
CA LYS A 280 12.50 1.54 -6.88
C LYS A 280 11.46 2.01 -5.90
N LEU A 281 11.02 3.24 -6.08
CA LEU A 281 9.99 3.90 -5.30
C LEU A 281 8.81 4.19 -6.23
N LEU A 282 7.64 3.67 -5.88
CA LEU A 282 6.37 4.07 -6.47
C LEU A 282 5.54 4.69 -5.35
N PHE A 283 5.35 6.00 -5.39
CA PHE A 283 4.76 6.74 -4.28
C PHE A 283 3.71 7.74 -4.73
N ARG A 284 2.84 8.12 -3.80
CA ARG A 284 1.79 9.12 -3.98
C ARG A 284 1.57 9.83 -2.66
N VAL A 285 1.78 11.14 -2.64
CA VAL A 285 1.56 11.95 -1.43
C VAL A 285 0.06 12.01 -1.12
N VAL A 286 -0.32 11.84 0.15
CA VAL A 286 -1.72 11.98 0.58
C VAL A 286 -1.87 13.18 1.51
N GLU A 287 -1.00 13.28 2.52
CA GLU A 287 -1.02 14.44 3.42
C GLU A 287 0.23 15.28 3.28
N ASN A 288 1.41 14.66 3.37
CA ASN A 288 2.69 15.37 3.37
C ASN A 288 3.81 14.53 2.73
N GLY A 289 4.74 15.23 2.07
CA GLY A 289 6.06 14.66 1.74
C GLY A 289 6.89 14.41 3.00
N GLY A 290 8.01 13.72 2.84
CA GLY A 290 8.87 13.36 3.96
C GLY A 290 9.85 12.26 3.59
N ILE A 291 10.38 11.61 4.62
CA ILE A 291 11.33 10.50 4.48
C ILE A 291 10.66 9.32 3.79
N LEU A 292 11.19 8.92 2.63
CA LEU A 292 10.77 7.70 1.94
C LEU A 292 11.58 6.51 2.44
N LEU A 293 12.90 6.66 2.57
CA LEU A 293 13.82 5.58 2.93
C LEU A 293 15.06 6.11 3.64
N VAL A 294 15.47 5.48 4.74
CA VAL A 294 16.71 5.77 5.47
C VAL A 294 17.42 4.48 5.84
N LEU A 295 18.71 4.35 5.51
CA LEU A 295 19.57 3.30 6.01
C LEU A 295 20.44 3.84 7.15
N ARG A 296 20.41 3.19 8.30
CA ARG A 296 21.24 3.54 9.47
C ARG A 296 22.18 2.41 9.86
N ASP A 297 23.35 2.78 10.34
CA ASP A 297 24.27 1.86 11.00
C ASP A 297 23.81 1.52 12.44
N GLY A 298 24.51 0.59 13.08
CA GLY A 298 24.25 0.22 14.48
C GLY A 298 24.44 1.37 15.48
N SER A 299 25.10 2.46 15.09
CA SER A 299 25.30 3.68 15.90
C SER A 299 24.22 4.74 15.67
N LYS A 300 23.16 4.42 14.90
CA LYS A 300 22.06 5.31 14.51
C LYS A 300 22.43 6.45 13.57
N VAL A 301 23.58 6.36 12.90
CA VAL A 301 24.01 7.35 11.90
C VAL A 301 23.41 6.97 10.55
N SER A 302 22.78 7.93 9.87
CA SER A 302 22.21 7.74 8.53
C SER A 302 23.31 7.62 7.47
N ALA A 303 23.43 6.44 6.87
CA ALA A 303 24.32 6.17 5.74
C ALA A 303 23.69 6.59 4.41
N LEU A 304 22.38 6.39 4.26
CA LEU A 304 21.59 6.82 3.11
C LEU A 304 20.28 7.43 3.59
N THR A 305 19.84 8.52 2.98
CA THR A 305 18.52 9.11 3.18
C THR A 305 17.95 9.51 1.83
N VAL A 306 16.72 9.10 1.56
CA VAL A 306 15.94 9.50 0.39
C VAL A 306 14.63 10.08 0.88
N ALA A 307 14.33 11.32 0.47
CA ALA A 307 13.16 12.02 0.94
C ALA A 307 12.55 12.94 -0.11
N LEU A 308 11.29 13.27 0.13
CA LEU A 308 10.46 14.10 -0.73
C LEU A 308 10.16 15.42 -0.03
N ASP A 309 10.73 16.51 -0.55
CA ASP A 309 10.41 17.86 -0.11
C ASP A 309 9.28 18.42 -0.98
N CYS A 310 8.07 18.49 -0.43
CA CYS A 310 6.92 19.04 -1.14
C CYS A 310 6.96 20.55 -1.35
N GLN A 311 7.71 21.30 -0.53
CA GLN A 311 7.85 22.75 -0.72
C GLN A 311 8.79 23.05 -1.88
N LYS A 312 9.92 22.34 -1.93
CA LYS A 312 10.90 22.45 -3.02
C LYS A 312 10.52 21.64 -4.25
N LYS A 313 9.47 20.80 -4.15
CA LYS A 313 9.05 19.84 -5.19
C LYS A 313 10.26 19.03 -5.66
N ALA A 314 11.00 18.47 -4.71
CA ALA A 314 12.29 17.83 -5.00
C ALA A 314 12.43 16.50 -4.27
N LEU A 315 13.05 15.53 -4.94
CA LEU A 315 13.53 14.31 -4.33
C LEU A 315 15.00 14.51 -3.95
N THR A 316 15.32 14.39 -2.67
CA THR A 316 16.67 14.55 -2.14
C THR A 316 17.28 13.19 -1.82
N MET A 317 18.59 13.06 -2.09
CA MET A 317 19.40 11.98 -1.53
C MET A 317 20.58 12.56 -0.77
N ALA A 318 20.76 12.09 0.46
CA ALA A 318 21.96 12.30 1.24
C ALA A 318 22.71 10.98 1.50
N LEU A 319 24.05 11.05 1.45
CA LEU A 319 24.95 9.96 1.87
C LEU A 319 25.82 10.44 3.03
N GLY A 320 25.87 9.68 4.11
CA GLY A 320 26.60 10.05 5.33
C GLY A 320 26.21 11.43 5.87
N GLY A 321 24.93 11.81 5.75
CA GLY A 321 24.40 13.13 6.15
C GLY A 321 24.65 14.29 5.17
N ASN A 322 25.43 14.09 4.11
CA ASN A 322 25.68 15.14 3.11
C ASN A 322 24.72 15.01 1.93
N LEU A 323 24.01 16.09 1.59
CA LEU A 323 23.17 16.14 0.40
C LEU A 323 24.04 15.92 -0.86
N MET A 324 23.77 14.83 -1.57
CA MET A 324 24.51 14.44 -2.78
C MET A 324 23.75 14.77 -4.05
N HIS A 325 22.44 14.59 -4.03
CA HIS A 325 21.61 14.86 -5.19
C HIS A 325 20.26 15.46 -4.80
N SER A 326 19.75 16.32 -5.67
CA SER A 326 18.39 16.84 -5.60
C SER A 326 17.82 16.85 -7.01
N GLU A 327 16.78 16.05 -7.24
CA GLU A 327 16.03 16.01 -8.48
C GLU A 327 14.80 16.90 -8.35
N SER A 328 14.55 17.80 -9.30
CA SER A 328 13.30 18.56 -9.36
C SER A 328 12.19 17.69 -9.94
N LEU A 329 11.05 17.66 -9.26
CA LEU A 329 9.89 16.83 -9.59
C LEU A 329 8.78 17.67 -10.24
N PRO A 330 7.85 17.03 -10.99
CA PRO A 330 6.70 17.72 -11.57
C PRO A 330 5.86 18.45 -10.51
N GLU A 331 5.18 19.51 -10.93
CA GLU A 331 4.40 20.37 -10.04
C GLU A 331 3.31 19.62 -9.24
N HIS A 332 2.79 18.53 -9.81
CA HIS A 332 1.68 17.76 -9.26
C HIS A 332 2.11 16.60 -8.34
N VAL A 333 3.41 16.41 -8.06
CA VAL A 333 3.90 15.31 -7.21
C VAL A 333 3.26 15.30 -5.82
N CYS A 334 3.07 16.48 -5.24
CA CYS A 334 2.43 16.64 -3.93
C CYS A 334 0.92 16.93 -4.02
N ALA A 335 0.34 16.80 -5.23
CA ALA A 335 -1.09 16.94 -5.48
C ALA A 335 -1.82 15.58 -5.56
N GLY A 336 -1.18 14.50 -5.09
CA GLY A 336 -1.81 13.18 -5.01
C GLY A 336 -1.67 12.30 -6.25
N HIS A 337 -0.72 12.61 -7.14
CA HIS A 337 -0.40 11.78 -8.31
C HIS A 337 0.63 10.71 -7.99
N TRP A 338 0.56 9.59 -8.70
CA TRP A 338 1.55 8.52 -8.60
C TRP A 338 2.83 8.92 -9.32
N GLU A 339 3.96 8.79 -8.62
CA GLU A 339 5.30 9.00 -9.15
C GLU A 339 6.12 7.73 -9.03
N PHE A 340 6.97 7.48 -10.01
CA PHE A 340 7.91 6.36 -10.04
C PHE A 340 9.34 6.88 -10.14
N ARG A 341 10.23 6.39 -9.28
CA ARG A 341 11.67 6.68 -9.32
C ARG A 341 12.48 5.43 -9.10
N GLU A 342 13.45 5.20 -9.97
CA GLU A 342 14.42 4.11 -9.86
C GLU A 342 15.81 4.68 -9.64
N LEU A 343 16.37 4.34 -8.49
CA LEU A 343 17.64 4.81 -7.97
C LEU A 343 18.65 3.67 -8.11
N HIS A 344 19.74 3.93 -8.82
CA HIS A 344 20.87 3.00 -8.91
C HIS A 344 22.13 3.69 -8.39
N ILE A 345 22.66 3.17 -7.29
CA ILE A 345 23.90 3.63 -6.67
C ILE A 345 25.00 2.63 -7.04
N LYS A 346 25.92 3.04 -7.92
CA LYS A 346 27.05 2.23 -8.41
C LYS A 346 28.31 3.09 -8.52
N THR A 347 29.48 2.45 -8.62
CA THR A 347 30.68 3.11 -9.14
C THR A 347 30.54 3.36 -10.63
N SER A 348 31.18 4.41 -11.14
CA SER A 348 31.21 4.78 -12.56
C SER A 348 31.95 3.75 -13.43
N GLU A 349 31.31 2.63 -13.73
CA GLU A 349 31.64 1.80 -14.90
C GLU A 349 30.43 1.81 -15.83
N ILE A 350 30.35 2.89 -16.63
CA ILE A 350 29.30 3.07 -17.63
C ILE A 350 29.61 2.15 -18.81
N ASN A 351 28.79 1.13 -19.03
CA ASN A 351 28.66 0.53 -20.36
C ASN A 351 27.22 0.71 -20.84
N GLY A 352 27.09 1.46 -21.93
CA GLY A 352 25.84 2.12 -22.33
C GLY A 352 24.79 1.18 -22.91
N ASN A 353 23.57 1.30 -22.42
CA ASN A 353 22.35 1.56 -23.21
C ASN A 353 21.21 1.81 -22.20
N GLN A 354 20.86 3.06 -21.92
CA GLN A 354 19.90 3.40 -20.86
C GLN A 354 18.60 3.97 -21.40
N THR A 355 17.49 3.34 -21.00
CA THR A 355 16.12 3.75 -21.26
C THR A 355 15.59 4.68 -20.15
N LYS A 356 15.30 5.92 -20.56
CA LYS A 356 14.33 6.94 -20.10
C LYS A 356 13.91 7.20 -18.63
N TYR A 357 14.19 6.41 -17.59
CA TYR A 357 13.76 6.75 -16.20
C TYR A 357 14.72 6.32 -15.08
N THR A 358 15.96 5.97 -15.42
CA THR A 358 16.98 5.60 -14.45
C THR A 358 17.77 6.85 -14.04
N VAL A 359 17.68 7.25 -12.76
CA VAL A 359 18.58 8.28 -12.25
C VAL A 359 19.86 7.56 -11.79
N LEU A 360 20.94 7.75 -12.57
CA LEU A 360 22.27 7.33 -12.16
C LEU A 360 22.88 8.41 -11.27
N TRP A 361 23.26 8.04 -10.06
CA TRP A 361 24.04 8.92 -9.18
C TRP A 361 25.47 8.41 -9.11
N ASP A 362 26.38 9.13 -9.76
CA ASP A 362 27.81 8.87 -9.69
C ASP A 362 28.31 9.26 -8.29
N VAL A 363 28.66 8.25 -7.50
CA VAL A 363 29.11 8.40 -6.12
C VAL A 363 30.60 8.11 -6.02
N LYS A 364 31.31 8.84 -5.13
CA LYS A 364 32.73 8.57 -4.90
C LYS A 364 32.91 7.13 -4.41
N PRO A 365 33.97 6.41 -4.83
CA PRO A 365 34.20 5.03 -4.39
C PRO A 365 34.23 4.86 -2.86
N ALA A 366 34.72 5.86 -2.12
CA ALA A 366 34.75 5.86 -0.66
C ALA A 366 33.34 5.88 -0.04
N ASP A 367 32.44 6.70 -0.58
CA ASP A 367 31.06 6.84 -0.09
C ASP A 367 30.25 5.57 -0.42
N LEU A 368 30.47 4.98 -1.61
CA LEU A 368 29.88 3.70 -1.96
C LEU A 368 30.37 2.57 -1.06
N LYS A 369 31.67 2.55 -0.73
CA LYS A 369 32.22 1.57 0.21
C LYS A 369 31.60 1.72 1.60
N ALA A 370 31.52 2.95 2.13
CA ALA A 370 30.89 3.19 3.42
C ALA A 370 29.42 2.74 3.44
N LEU A 371 28.67 3.03 2.35
CA LEU A 371 27.29 2.55 2.20
C LEU A 371 27.22 1.03 2.16
N LYS A 372 28.14 0.36 1.45
CA LYS A 372 28.24 -1.11 1.39
C LYS A 372 28.51 -1.71 2.77
N ASP A 373 29.43 -1.12 3.51
CA ASP A 373 29.81 -1.57 4.85
C ASP A 373 28.61 -1.51 5.80
N VAL A 374 27.81 -0.43 5.76
CA VAL A 374 26.55 -0.32 6.53
C VAL A 374 25.48 -1.28 6.00
N TRP A 375 25.33 -1.43 4.69
CA TRP A 375 24.36 -2.37 4.10
C TRP A 375 24.61 -3.82 4.54
N LEU A 376 25.87 -4.20 4.76
CA LEU A 376 26.28 -5.53 5.19
C LEU A 376 26.37 -5.70 6.71
N ASP A 377 26.20 -4.62 7.49
CA ASP A 377 26.25 -4.66 8.95
C ASP A 377 24.97 -5.31 9.51
N PRO A 378 25.07 -6.42 10.28
CA PRO A 378 23.92 -7.05 10.91
C PRO A 378 23.16 -6.16 11.90
N ALA A 379 23.81 -5.11 12.41
CA ALA A 379 23.20 -4.12 13.29
C ALA A 379 22.49 -2.99 12.53
N ALA A 380 22.65 -2.90 11.21
CA ALA A 380 22.02 -1.87 10.41
C ALA A 380 20.50 -2.05 10.30
N GLN A 381 19.82 -0.93 10.12
CA GLN A 381 18.36 -0.88 10.02
C GLN A 381 17.95 -0.01 8.83
N LEU A 382 17.03 -0.54 8.02
CA LEU A 382 16.40 0.18 6.93
C LEU A 382 15.02 0.65 7.37
N PHE A 383 14.86 1.96 7.51
CA PHE A 383 13.61 2.63 7.82
C PHE A 383 12.91 3.07 6.53
N VAL A 384 11.59 2.94 6.50
CA VAL A 384 10.74 3.37 5.38
C VAL A 384 9.56 4.17 5.93
N GLY A 385 9.26 5.31 5.31
CA GLY A 385 8.19 6.24 5.72
C GLY A 385 8.57 7.23 6.82
N GLY A 386 9.62 6.97 7.60
CA GLY A 386 10.10 7.88 8.64
C GLY A 386 11.02 7.21 9.65
N ILE A 387 11.44 7.98 10.66
CA ILE A 387 12.34 7.54 11.72
C ILE A 387 11.80 8.03 13.07
N PRO A 388 11.86 7.23 14.15
CA PRO A 388 11.32 7.58 15.48
C PRO A 388 12.14 8.64 16.24
N ASP A 389 12.99 9.40 15.57
CA ASP A 389 13.89 10.34 16.23
C ASP A 389 13.21 11.70 16.41
N ASN A 390 13.11 12.17 17.66
CA ASN A 390 12.53 13.47 17.98
C ASN A 390 13.47 14.67 17.69
N SER A 391 14.44 14.52 16.77
CA SER A 391 15.31 15.66 16.45
C SER A 391 14.58 16.63 15.52
N PRO A 392 14.55 17.94 15.83
CA PRO A 392 13.99 18.96 14.95
C PRO A 392 14.76 19.10 13.62
N ASP A 393 15.94 18.49 13.51
CA ASP A 393 16.80 18.54 12.30
C ASP A 393 16.41 17.51 11.23
N TYR A 394 15.51 16.57 11.52
CA TYR A 394 15.13 15.53 10.56
C TYR A 394 13.91 15.93 9.70
N GLU A 395 13.93 15.45 8.45
CA GLU A 395 12.79 15.55 7.54
C GLU A 395 11.55 14.85 8.13
N PRO A 396 10.34 15.37 7.87
CA PRO A 396 9.11 14.83 8.44
C PRO A 396 8.83 13.40 7.95
N TYR A 397 7.97 12.68 8.65
CA TYR A 397 7.42 11.41 8.18
C TYR A 397 6.68 11.61 6.86
N PHE A 398 6.90 10.70 5.92
CA PHE A 398 6.10 10.63 4.71
C PHE A 398 4.68 10.18 5.03
N SER A 399 3.69 10.92 4.55
CA SER A 399 2.27 10.55 4.66
C SER A 399 1.65 10.36 3.28
N GLY A 400 1.49 9.09 2.88
CA GLY A 400 1.06 8.73 1.54
C GLY A 400 1.12 7.25 1.22
N CYS A 401 0.83 6.91 -0.04
CA CYS A 401 1.03 5.55 -0.55
C CYS A 401 2.49 5.36 -0.95
N LEU A 402 3.09 4.22 -0.61
CA LEU A 402 4.45 3.88 -1.01
C LEU A 402 4.59 2.38 -1.28
N LYS A 403 5.15 2.03 -2.44
CA LYS A 403 5.60 0.69 -2.79
C LYS A 403 7.10 0.73 -3.05
N LEU A 404 7.80 -0.21 -2.41
CA LEU A 404 9.26 -0.28 -2.41
C LEU A 404 9.72 -1.57 -3.10
N THR A 405 10.69 -1.45 -4.01
CA THR A 405 11.45 -2.59 -4.55
C THR A 405 12.91 -2.38 -4.25
N VAL A 406 13.58 -3.35 -3.67
CA VAL A 406 15.01 -3.28 -3.35
C VAL A 406 15.71 -4.46 -4.01
N GLN A 407 16.80 -4.21 -4.72
CA GLN A 407 17.57 -5.22 -5.43
C GLN A 407 16.70 -6.11 -6.35
N GLY A 408 15.73 -5.49 -7.03
CA GLY A 408 14.80 -6.18 -7.93
C GLY A 408 13.70 -7.01 -7.24
N ARG A 409 13.65 -7.06 -5.90
CA ARG A 409 12.59 -7.74 -5.14
C ARG A 409 11.61 -6.73 -4.54
N ALA A 410 10.32 -6.93 -4.78
CA ALA A 410 9.28 -6.15 -4.12
C ALA A 410 9.32 -6.43 -2.61
N VAL A 411 9.29 -5.37 -1.80
CA VAL A 411 9.36 -5.48 -0.35
C VAL A 411 7.94 -5.61 0.21
N SER A 412 7.65 -6.73 0.87
CA SER A 412 6.42 -6.89 1.66
C SER A 412 6.61 -6.25 3.04
N LEU A 413 5.65 -5.42 3.44
CA LEU A 413 5.68 -4.76 4.74
C LEU A 413 5.39 -5.70 5.92
N ASP A 414 4.86 -6.89 5.66
CA ASP A 414 4.57 -7.88 6.71
C ASP A 414 5.82 -8.64 7.16
N LEU A 415 6.89 -8.58 6.37
CA LEU A 415 8.21 -9.11 6.72
C LEU A 415 9.07 -8.12 7.53
N ALA A 416 8.51 -6.96 7.90
CA ALA A 416 9.22 -5.96 8.68
C ALA A 416 9.54 -6.48 10.08
N GLN A 417 10.70 -6.12 10.60
CA GLN A 417 11.07 -6.38 11.99
C GLN A 417 10.17 -5.60 12.95
N TYR A 418 9.80 -4.38 12.56
CA TYR A 418 8.86 -3.53 13.28
C TYR A 418 7.98 -2.79 12.27
N LYS A 419 6.70 -2.69 12.58
CA LYS A 419 5.72 -1.94 11.81
C LYS A 419 4.88 -1.11 12.75
N HIS A 420 4.82 0.20 12.49
CA HIS A 420 3.96 1.09 13.28
C HIS A 420 2.48 0.68 13.11
N PRO A 421 1.66 0.69 14.18
CA PRO A 421 0.33 0.04 14.20
C PRO A 421 -0.64 0.57 13.14
N HIS A 422 -0.45 1.83 12.74
CA HIS A 422 -1.29 2.55 11.78
C HIS A 422 -0.79 2.49 10.34
N VAL A 423 0.36 1.88 10.07
CA VAL A 423 0.79 1.60 8.69
C VAL A 423 -0.09 0.51 8.13
N ARG A 424 -0.65 0.73 6.93
CA ARG A 424 -1.44 -0.25 6.19
C ARG A 424 -0.55 -0.92 5.16
N THR A 425 -0.55 -2.24 5.12
CA THR A 425 0.37 -3.02 4.29
C THR A 425 -0.18 -3.35 2.91
N HIS A 426 -1.51 -3.44 2.78
CA HIS A 426 -2.24 -3.89 1.61
C HIS A 426 -3.35 -2.92 1.16
N SER A 427 -3.77 -1.97 2.00
CA SER A 427 -4.72 -0.92 1.65
C SER A 427 -4.08 0.48 1.55
N CYS A 428 -4.36 1.22 0.47
CA CYS A 428 -4.10 2.65 0.37
C CYS A 428 -5.37 3.42 -0.02
N PRO A 429 -5.67 4.59 0.58
CA PRO A 429 -6.80 5.41 0.17
C PRO A 429 -6.76 5.71 -1.32
N GLN A 430 -7.93 5.71 -1.96
CA GLN A 430 -8.07 6.31 -3.29
C GLN A 430 -8.09 7.84 -3.12
N GLY A 431 -7.44 8.57 -4.04
CA GLY A 431 -7.68 10.01 -4.12
C GLY A 431 -9.16 10.22 -4.43
N THR A 432 -9.81 11.18 -3.80
CA THR A 432 -11.20 11.49 -4.14
C THR A 432 -11.28 11.82 -5.62
N GLU A 433 -12.16 11.15 -6.37
CA GLU A 433 -12.54 11.60 -7.70
C GLU A 433 -12.90 13.08 -7.60
N ILE A 434 -12.38 13.86 -8.54
CA ILE A 434 -12.71 15.27 -8.73
C ILE A 434 -14.24 15.34 -8.78
N LYS A 435 -14.90 15.76 -7.70
CA LYS A 435 -16.29 16.18 -7.81
C LYS A 435 -16.25 17.34 -8.81
N PRO A 436 -16.94 17.26 -9.97
CA PRO A 436 -17.00 18.39 -10.88
C PRO A 436 -17.50 19.58 -10.06
N CYS A 437 -16.75 20.69 -10.10
CA CYS A 437 -17.14 21.92 -9.44
C CYS A 437 -18.61 22.18 -9.81
N SER A 438 -19.52 22.02 -8.85
CA SER A 438 -20.90 22.37 -9.07
C SER A 438 -20.92 23.87 -9.25
N TRP A 439 -21.22 24.31 -10.47
CA TRP A 439 -21.48 25.70 -10.79
C TRP A 439 -22.57 26.20 -9.84
N VAL A 440 -22.18 27.05 -8.89
CA VAL A 440 -23.14 27.95 -8.25
C VAL A 440 -23.33 29.07 -9.26
N GLU A 441 -24.38 28.97 -10.07
CA GLU A 441 -24.82 30.11 -10.88
C GLU A 441 -25.29 31.22 -9.93
N PRO A 442 -25.00 32.50 -10.25
CA PRO A 442 -25.26 33.65 -9.39
C PRO A 442 -26.74 33.95 -9.14
#